data_AF-A0A1M5PJ04-F1
#
_entry.id   AF-A0A1M5PJ04-F1
#
_cell.length_a   1.000
_cell.length_b   1.000
_cell.length_c   1.000
_cell.angle_alpha   90.00
_cell.angle_beta   90.00
_cell.angle_gamma   90.00
#
_symmetry.space_group_name_H-M   'P 1'
#
loop_
_entity.id
_entity.type
_entity.pdbx_description
1 polymer ?
#
loop_
_entity_poly.entity_id
_entity_poly.type
_entity_poly.pdbx_seq_one_letter_code
_entity_poly.pdbx_strand_id
1 'polypeptide(L)'
;MEKKIIFFLFLILSGSLFSQKFDFEDQYQYARSLTSKNPDSSEIVLNAIIDSAQKKNVSNYIAKAYYLKSYNSYLRSDAKGALDFAEKALKISTENNYAPGKALAYRMLGTQYAKLGLLKEASQSLNKGLSEIKNENTDEGHELKGMIYNSFLILLNQNEYQKKEFYSKNAVREFQQIRNIPRRNELLVSAYTNLGYNLSEIKKFDEAKSFFVKAFALVGNDNYYLKSNILHDIGFSFAQQNKQDSAVLYYQKALKIASRYGFNEKKIEITKNLEEAYTKLNDLQNVQKYKLKNLELKDSVAYNQKMAVNATLSHKEENFDRQLVKSHSLSKGLIIACIILIIVLGAVIFNMFSLRKKHKRSVAQIYQQGITPVAYEEDLQETEDHSGNSITADIKISPETEEHILAGLKAFEENSDFNKKNISRYNLSNALNVNTKYLSAVIKKHKNFNFNQYINHLRINYVIEQLKNEPQFRKYKINHLAEITGYSSHSAFSLEFKKITGMHPSAFIKALEGIS
;
A
#
# COMPACT_ATOMS: atom_id res chain seq x y z
N MET A 1 40.90 24.52 51.74
CA MET A 1 39.51 24.56 51.21
C MET A 1 39.44 25.15 49.79
N GLU A 2 40.30 26.11 49.46
CA GLU A 2 40.34 26.82 48.16
C GLU A 2 40.58 25.93 46.92
N LYS A 3 41.44 24.90 47.01
CA LYS A 3 41.69 23.99 45.87
C LYS A 3 40.46 23.17 45.45
N LYS A 4 39.55 22.85 46.37
CA LYS A 4 38.30 22.14 46.05
C LYS A 4 37.27 23.07 45.42
N ILE A 5 37.26 24.35 45.79
CA ILE A 5 36.36 25.37 45.23
C ILE A 5 36.76 25.71 43.79
N ILE A 6 38.07 25.80 43.50
CA ILE A 6 38.57 26.06 42.14
C ILE A 6 38.26 24.87 41.20
N PHE A 7 38.39 23.62 41.68
CA PHE A 7 38.04 22.44 40.90
C PHE A 7 36.52 22.33 40.64
N PHE A 8 35.70 22.73 41.62
CA PHE A 8 34.24 22.76 41.47
C PHE A 8 33.77 23.88 40.54
N LEU A 9 34.40 25.05 40.57
CA LEU A 9 34.18 26.13 39.59
C LEU A 9 34.62 25.74 38.19
N PHE A 10 35.72 24.99 38.03
CA PHE A 10 36.15 24.45 36.74
C PHE A 10 35.17 23.41 36.18
N LEU A 11 34.57 22.58 37.04
CA LEU A 11 33.51 21.65 36.66
C LEU A 11 32.21 22.36 36.23
N ILE A 12 31.81 23.43 36.94
CA ILE A 12 30.63 24.24 36.58
C ILE A 12 30.87 25.04 35.28
N LEU A 13 32.09 25.56 35.06
CA LEU A 13 32.47 26.21 33.79
C LEU A 13 32.62 25.21 32.63
N SER A 14 33.06 23.98 32.88
CA SER A 14 33.10 22.92 31.86
C SER A 14 31.70 22.39 31.49
N GLY A 15 30.76 22.41 32.44
CA GLY A 15 29.34 22.10 32.19
C GLY A 15 28.59 23.20 31.45
N SER A 16 29.04 24.46 31.52
CA SER A 16 28.41 25.59 30.85
C SER A 16 29.04 25.94 29.49
N LEU A 17 30.24 25.43 29.18
CA LEU A 17 30.85 25.55 27.84
C LEU A 17 30.37 24.49 26.83
N PHE A 18 29.69 23.42 27.27
CA PHE A 18 29.14 22.37 26.40
C PHE A 18 27.65 22.52 26.04
N SER A 19 27.06 23.69 26.31
CA SER A 19 25.69 24.03 25.87
C SER A 19 25.67 25.19 24.88
N GLN A 20 26.65 25.27 23.97
CA GLN A 20 26.38 26.01 22.72
C GLN A 20 25.38 25.19 21.90
N LYS A 21 24.16 25.72 21.79
CA LYS A 21 23.11 25.14 20.94
C LYS A 21 23.66 25.08 19.51
N PHE A 22 23.96 23.88 19.01
CA PHE A 22 24.39 23.67 17.63
C PHE A 22 23.41 24.37 16.68
N ASP A 23 23.86 25.44 16.02
CA ASP A 23 23.07 26.20 15.07
C ASP A 23 23.15 25.53 13.70
N PHE A 24 22.08 24.82 13.35
CA PHE A 24 22.04 24.07 12.11
C PHE A 24 22.03 24.96 10.87
N GLU A 25 21.39 26.14 10.93
CA GLU A 25 21.27 27.01 9.76
C GLU A 25 22.61 27.65 9.44
N ASP A 26 23.29 28.20 10.45
CA ASP A 26 24.60 28.83 10.25
C ASP A 26 25.64 27.81 9.76
N GLN A 27 25.66 26.61 10.34
CA GLN A 27 26.55 25.54 9.89
C GLN A 27 26.22 25.09 8.46
N TYR A 28 24.93 24.98 8.12
CA TYR A 28 24.51 24.65 6.76
C TYR A 28 24.94 25.72 5.77
N GLN A 29 24.69 27.01 6.05
CA GLN A 29 25.11 28.12 5.19
C GLN A 29 26.63 28.19 5.05
N TYR A 30 27.37 27.92 6.13
CA TYR A 30 28.82 27.81 6.09
C TYR A 30 29.28 26.68 5.17
N ALA A 31 28.72 25.47 5.32
CA ALA A 31 29.02 24.32 4.46
C ALA A 31 28.72 24.60 2.98
N ARG A 32 27.62 25.29 2.67
CA ARG A 32 27.27 25.74 1.30
C ARG A 32 28.31 26.70 0.74
N SER A 33 28.76 27.66 1.54
CA SER A 33 29.78 28.63 1.11
C SER A 33 31.11 27.94 0.77
N LEU A 34 31.38 26.79 1.41
CA LEU A 34 32.56 25.96 1.18
C LEU A 34 32.41 25.04 -0.04
N THR A 35 31.21 24.63 -0.42
CA THR A 35 30.98 23.70 -1.54
C THR A 35 31.74 24.07 -2.82
N SER A 36 31.80 25.35 -3.19
CA SER A 36 32.54 25.80 -4.38
C SER A 36 33.99 26.24 -4.11
N LYS A 37 34.39 26.38 -2.84
CA LYS A 37 35.72 26.88 -2.43
C LYS A 37 36.64 25.76 -1.99
N ASN A 38 36.12 24.88 -1.13
CA ASN A 38 36.80 23.74 -0.54
C ASN A 38 35.75 22.64 -0.24
N PRO A 39 35.43 21.80 -1.24
CA PRO A 39 34.48 20.70 -1.09
C PRO A 39 34.82 19.75 0.07
N ASP A 40 36.10 19.54 0.38
CA ASP A 40 36.52 18.62 1.45
C ASP A 40 36.22 19.22 2.83
N SER A 41 36.43 20.52 2.99
CA SER A 41 35.99 21.24 4.20
C SER A 41 34.47 21.27 4.32
N SER A 42 33.76 21.42 3.19
CA SER A 42 32.30 21.29 3.16
C SER A 42 31.86 19.92 3.68
N GLU A 43 32.47 18.82 3.21
CA GLU A 43 32.18 17.46 3.69
C GLU A 43 32.34 17.28 5.20
N ILE A 44 33.40 17.86 5.79
CA ILE A 44 33.63 17.80 7.25
C ILE A 44 32.45 18.45 8.00
N VAL A 45 32.05 19.65 7.60
CA VAL A 45 30.93 20.37 8.22
C VAL A 45 29.61 19.62 8.01
N LEU A 46 29.38 19.06 6.82
CA LEU A 46 28.18 18.29 6.51
C LEU A 46 28.06 17.03 7.36
N ASN A 47 29.16 16.32 7.61
CA ASN A 47 29.16 15.17 8.52
C ASN A 47 28.81 15.59 9.95
N ALA A 48 29.38 16.70 10.44
CA ALA A 48 29.05 17.23 11.76
C ALA A 48 27.56 17.64 11.89
N ILE A 49 26.98 18.20 10.82
CA ILE A 49 25.55 18.50 10.73
C ILE A 49 24.72 17.21 10.82
N ILE A 50 25.07 16.19 10.03
CA ILE A 50 24.35 14.90 10.03
C ILE A 50 24.39 14.26 11.42
N ASP A 51 25.56 14.15 12.05
CA ASP A 51 25.73 13.54 13.36
C ASP A 51 24.93 14.28 14.44
N SER A 52 24.99 15.62 14.45
CA SER A 52 24.25 16.44 15.41
C SER A 52 22.75 16.40 15.16
N ALA A 53 22.32 16.40 13.90
CA ALA A 53 20.92 16.36 13.52
C ALA A 53 20.28 15.00 13.82
N GLN A 54 21.02 13.90 13.65
CA GLN A 54 20.58 12.56 14.06
C GLN A 54 20.38 12.49 15.57
N LYS A 55 21.35 12.94 16.37
CA LYS A 55 21.25 12.95 17.85
C LYS A 55 20.07 13.78 18.36
N LYS A 56 19.69 14.84 17.63
CA LYS A 56 18.61 15.76 18.00
C LYS A 56 17.30 15.50 17.27
N ASN A 57 17.20 14.46 16.44
CA ASN A 57 16.05 14.13 15.60
C ASN A 57 15.57 15.30 14.70
N VAL A 58 16.52 16.00 14.08
CA VAL A 58 16.27 17.17 13.21
C VAL A 58 16.40 16.77 11.74
N SER A 59 15.41 16.03 11.23
CA SER A 59 15.48 15.35 9.93
C SER A 59 15.63 16.28 8.72
N ASN A 60 15.11 17.50 8.78
CA ASN A 60 15.23 18.48 7.70
C ASN A 60 16.71 18.84 7.42
N TYR A 61 17.54 19.00 8.44
CA TYR A 61 18.97 19.30 8.25
C TYR A 61 19.79 18.07 7.83
N ILE A 62 19.34 16.86 8.16
CA ILE A 62 19.94 15.64 7.59
C ILE A 62 19.69 15.59 6.08
N ALA A 63 18.45 15.86 5.65
CA ALA A 63 18.10 15.91 4.22
C ALA A 63 18.87 17.00 3.47
N LYS A 64 18.94 18.22 4.03
CA LYS A 64 19.71 19.34 3.49
C LYS A 64 21.21 19.01 3.37
N ALA A 65 21.78 18.34 4.38
CA ALA A 65 23.19 17.94 4.35
C ALA A 65 23.46 16.91 3.24
N TYR A 66 22.64 15.87 3.12
CA TYR A 66 22.79 14.90 2.02
C TYR A 66 22.58 15.52 0.64
N TYR A 67 21.68 16.49 0.49
CA TYR A 67 21.57 17.28 -0.74
C TYR A 67 22.90 17.97 -1.10
N LEU A 68 23.57 18.60 -0.14
CA LEU A 68 24.85 19.25 -0.42
C LEU A 68 25.98 18.26 -0.71
N LYS A 69 26.00 17.11 -0.05
CA LYS A 69 26.93 16.02 -0.40
C LYS A 69 26.72 15.55 -1.84
N SER A 70 25.45 15.39 -2.26
CA SER A 70 25.10 15.08 -3.65
C SER A 70 25.61 16.15 -4.62
N TYR A 71 25.43 17.42 -4.27
CA TYR A 71 25.91 18.54 -5.10
C TYR A 71 27.44 18.65 -5.14
N ASN A 72 28.14 18.37 -4.03
CA ASN A 72 29.61 18.27 -3.98
C ASN A 72 30.10 17.15 -4.92
N SER A 73 29.51 15.96 -4.84
CA SER A 73 29.84 14.84 -5.75
C SER A 73 29.58 15.20 -7.22
N TYR A 74 28.47 15.88 -7.51
CA TYR A 74 28.17 16.39 -8.85
C TYR A 74 29.28 17.30 -9.38
N LEU A 75 29.72 18.30 -8.61
CA LEU A 75 30.79 19.23 -9.02
C LEU A 75 32.14 18.54 -9.26
N ARG A 76 32.39 17.41 -8.58
CA ARG A 76 33.60 16.58 -8.75
C ARG A 76 33.45 15.51 -9.85
N SER A 77 32.32 15.47 -10.56
CA SER A 77 31.99 14.44 -11.55
C SER A 77 31.89 13.01 -10.99
N ASP A 78 31.60 12.89 -9.69
CA ASP A 78 31.24 11.63 -9.04
C ASP A 78 29.73 11.40 -9.19
N ALA A 79 29.35 10.86 -10.35
CA ALA A 79 27.97 10.58 -10.69
C ALA A 79 27.29 9.60 -9.73
N LYS A 80 28.04 8.61 -9.22
CA LYS A 80 27.52 7.59 -8.30
C LYS A 80 27.20 8.21 -6.94
N GLY A 81 28.13 8.94 -6.34
CA GLY A 81 27.89 9.65 -5.08
C GLY A 81 26.80 10.71 -5.21
N ALA A 82 26.72 11.40 -6.35
CA ALA A 82 25.65 12.36 -6.60
C ALA A 82 24.26 11.70 -6.53
N LEU A 83 24.07 10.54 -7.16
CA LEU A 83 22.81 9.79 -7.10
C LEU A 83 22.55 9.22 -5.70
N ASP A 84 23.52 8.54 -5.09
CA ASP A 84 23.38 7.90 -3.77
C ASP A 84 22.98 8.90 -2.68
N PHE A 85 23.67 10.05 -2.62
CA PHE A 85 23.32 11.08 -1.64
C PHE A 85 21.99 11.75 -1.94
N ALA A 86 21.61 11.90 -3.22
CA ALA A 86 20.28 12.42 -3.58
C ALA A 86 19.17 11.44 -3.15
N GLU A 87 19.37 10.13 -3.32
CA GLU A 87 18.43 9.10 -2.86
C GLU A 87 18.30 9.07 -1.34
N LYS A 88 19.41 9.22 -0.60
CA LYS A 88 19.39 9.37 0.87
C LYS A 88 18.59 10.60 1.31
N ALA A 89 18.81 11.74 0.65
CA ALA A 89 18.04 12.96 0.92
C ALA A 89 16.55 12.75 0.63
N LEU A 90 16.20 12.07 -0.47
CA LEU A 90 14.82 11.77 -0.84
C LEU A 90 14.15 10.84 0.19
N LYS A 91 14.84 9.79 0.62
CA LYS A 91 14.33 8.83 1.60
C LYS A 91 13.98 9.52 2.92
N ILE A 92 14.93 10.25 3.48
CA ILE A 92 14.74 10.97 4.76
C ILE A 92 13.61 12.00 4.63
N SER A 93 13.58 12.73 3.53
CA SER A 93 12.52 13.73 3.29
C SER A 93 11.14 13.09 3.12
N THR A 94 11.08 11.89 2.55
CA THR A 94 9.82 11.14 2.38
C THR A 94 9.31 10.61 3.71
N GLU A 95 10.18 9.97 4.50
CA GLU A 95 9.85 9.43 5.83
C GLU A 95 9.38 10.53 6.80
N ASN A 96 9.85 11.76 6.62
CA ASN A 96 9.55 12.90 7.50
C ASN A 96 8.59 13.93 6.87
N ASN A 97 7.95 13.63 5.74
CA ASN A 97 7.04 14.54 5.02
C ASN A 97 7.61 15.95 4.75
N TYR A 98 8.92 16.04 4.49
CA TYR A 98 9.62 17.31 4.26
C TYR A 98 9.66 17.66 2.76
N ALA A 99 8.66 18.41 2.28
CA ALA A 99 8.50 18.74 0.86
C ALA A 99 9.70 19.50 0.24
N PRO A 100 10.29 20.54 0.87
CA PRO A 100 11.50 21.18 0.34
C PRO A 100 12.69 20.21 0.19
N GLY A 101 12.85 19.26 1.11
CA GLY A 101 13.88 18.23 1.03
C GLY A 101 13.68 17.26 -0.14
N LYS A 102 12.43 16.86 -0.41
CA LYS A 102 12.10 16.06 -1.60
C LYS A 102 12.40 16.83 -2.89
N ALA A 103 12.05 18.12 -2.95
CA ALA A 103 12.33 18.96 -4.11
C ALA A 103 13.85 19.11 -4.37
N LEU A 104 14.66 19.31 -3.31
CA LEU A 104 16.12 19.31 -3.40
C LEU A 104 16.65 17.99 -3.98
N ALA A 105 16.18 16.86 -3.46
CA ALA A 105 16.61 15.54 -3.89
C ALA A 105 16.22 15.25 -5.35
N TYR A 106 14.96 15.52 -5.71
CA TYR A 106 14.48 15.37 -7.09
C TYR A 106 15.20 16.28 -8.08
N ARG A 107 15.58 17.49 -7.67
CA ARG A 107 16.41 18.37 -8.48
C ARG A 107 17.77 17.75 -8.78
N MET A 108 18.43 17.17 -7.77
CA MET A 108 19.74 16.52 -7.93
C MET A 108 19.65 15.28 -8.81
N LEU A 109 18.67 14.40 -8.55
CA LEU A 109 18.40 13.23 -9.41
C LEU A 109 18.16 13.66 -10.85
N GLY A 110 17.29 14.64 -11.07
CA GLY A 110 16.97 15.14 -12.40
C GLY A 110 18.18 15.72 -13.13
N THR A 111 18.96 16.53 -12.42
CA THR A 111 20.18 17.14 -12.96
C THR A 111 21.25 16.11 -13.31
N GLN A 112 21.42 15.07 -12.47
CA GLN A 112 22.39 14.01 -12.71
C GLN A 112 21.95 13.07 -13.84
N TYR A 113 20.67 12.68 -13.89
CA TYR A 113 20.12 11.90 -15.00
C TYR A 113 20.27 12.61 -16.34
N ALA A 114 20.06 13.93 -16.38
CA ALA A 114 20.27 14.72 -17.59
C ALA A 114 21.72 14.58 -18.10
N LYS A 115 22.70 14.63 -17.21
CA LYS A 115 24.12 14.43 -17.55
C LYS A 115 24.46 13.02 -18.01
N LEU A 116 23.74 12.02 -17.51
CA LEU A 116 23.87 10.64 -17.96
C LEU A 116 23.13 10.36 -19.27
N GLY A 117 22.46 11.35 -19.87
CA GLY A 117 21.66 11.19 -21.08
C GLY A 117 20.28 10.57 -20.86
N LEU A 118 19.88 10.34 -19.61
CA LEU A 118 18.58 9.78 -19.22
C LEU A 118 17.51 10.89 -19.17
N LEU A 119 17.20 11.47 -20.33
CA LEU A 119 16.40 12.70 -20.44
C LEU A 119 14.96 12.53 -19.93
N LYS A 120 14.38 11.34 -20.09
CA LYS A 120 13.01 11.04 -19.62
C LYS A 120 12.97 11.04 -18.09
N GLU A 121 13.86 10.30 -17.45
CA GLU A 121 14.00 10.22 -16.00
C GLU A 121 14.35 11.56 -15.38
N ALA A 122 15.20 12.32 -16.07
CA ALA A 122 15.55 13.66 -15.67
C ALA A 122 14.32 14.58 -15.63
N SER A 123 13.57 14.64 -16.73
CA SER A 123 12.33 15.42 -16.82
C SER A 123 11.30 14.98 -15.78
N GLN A 124 11.10 13.67 -15.58
CA GLN A 124 10.18 13.16 -14.57
C GLN A 124 10.59 13.57 -13.16
N SER A 125 11.88 13.50 -12.83
CA SER A 125 12.39 13.88 -11.52
C SER A 125 12.20 15.38 -11.27
N LEU A 126 12.57 16.24 -12.22
CA LEU A 126 12.39 17.69 -12.08
C LEU A 126 10.91 18.08 -11.94
N ASN A 127 10.00 17.45 -12.69
CA ASN A 127 8.57 17.67 -12.56
C ASN A 127 8.03 17.25 -11.18
N LYS A 128 8.47 16.11 -10.65
CA LYS A 128 8.15 15.71 -9.27
C LYS A 128 8.64 16.75 -8.27
N GLY A 129 9.87 17.22 -8.43
CA GLY A 129 10.44 18.30 -7.61
C GLY A 129 9.56 19.55 -7.57
N LEU A 130 9.11 20.06 -8.72
CA LEU A 130 8.19 21.21 -8.77
C LEU A 130 6.84 20.90 -8.11
N SER A 131 6.31 19.70 -8.29
CA SER A 131 4.99 19.32 -7.77
C SER A 131 4.94 19.30 -6.24
N GLU A 132 6.04 18.92 -5.57
CA GLU A 132 6.13 18.89 -4.10
C GLU A 132 6.06 20.29 -3.48
N ILE A 133 6.53 21.32 -4.19
CA ILE A 133 6.62 22.71 -3.69
C ILE A 133 5.76 23.69 -4.47
N LYS A 134 4.76 23.21 -5.24
CA LYS A 134 3.93 24.05 -6.11
C LYS A 134 3.24 25.22 -5.39
N ASN A 135 2.88 25.01 -4.12
CA ASN A 135 2.18 25.97 -3.27
C ASN A 135 3.10 26.61 -2.21
N GLU A 136 4.41 26.34 -2.26
CA GLU A 136 5.38 26.84 -1.30
C GLU A 136 5.81 28.26 -1.72
N ASN A 137 5.28 29.27 -1.02
CA ASN A 137 5.54 30.70 -1.29
C ASN A 137 6.48 31.33 -0.24
N THR A 138 7.40 30.54 0.30
CA THR A 138 8.48 31.00 1.17
C THR A 138 9.73 31.34 0.35
N ASP A 139 10.69 32.06 0.94
CA ASP A 139 12.00 32.29 0.32
C ASP A 139 12.67 30.97 -0.12
N GLU A 140 12.55 29.90 0.70
CA GLU A 140 13.04 28.56 0.37
C GLU A 140 12.27 27.96 -0.82
N GLY A 141 10.93 28.08 -0.86
CA GLY A 141 10.12 27.63 -1.99
C GLY A 141 10.48 28.32 -3.32
N HIS A 142 10.62 29.64 -3.31
CA HIS A 142 11.04 30.41 -4.48
C HIS A 142 12.45 30.07 -4.95
N GLU A 143 13.40 29.91 -4.02
CA GLU A 143 14.74 29.42 -4.32
C GLU A 143 14.68 28.06 -5.02
N LEU A 144 13.93 27.10 -4.48
CA LEU A 144 13.86 25.75 -5.03
C LEU A 144 13.18 25.72 -6.40
N LYS A 145 12.05 26.42 -6.59
CA LYS A 145 11.37 26.53 -7.88
C LYS A 145 12.31 27.10 -8.94
N GLY A 146 12.99 28.21 -8.63
CA GLY A 146 13.95 28.82 -9.57
C GLY A 146 15.15 27.92 -9.88
N MET A 147 15.66 27.19 -8.90
CA MET A 147 16.74 26.22 -9.10
C MET A 147 16.31 25.04 -9.97
N ILE A 148 15.07 24.55 -9.82
CA ILE A 148 14.53 23.48 -10.67
C ILE A 148 14.29 23.96 -12.10
N TYR A 149 13.76 25.17 -12.28
CA TYR A 149 13.64 25.79 -13.61
C TYR A 149 15.00 25.91 -14.31
N ASN A 150 16.05 26.33 -13.61
CA ASN A 150 17.40 26.30 -14.16
C ASN A 150 17.86 24.89 -14.53
N SER A 151 17.54 23.86 -13.72
CA SER A 151 17.88 22.47 -14.03
C SER A 151 17.19 21.95 -15.30
N PHE A 152 15.99 22.42 -15.64
CA PHE A 152 15.32 22.07 -16.90
C PHE A 152 16.09 22.52 -18.14
N LEU A 153 16.89 23.59 -18.05
CA LEU A 153 17.68 24.09 -19.19
C LEU A 153 18.69 23.07 -19.71
N ILE A 154 19.18 22.17 -18.86
CA ILE A 154 20.14 21.10 -19.22
C ILE A 154 19.52 20.09 -20.20
N LEU A 155 18.20 19.95 -20.19
CA LEU A 155 17.47 19.01 -21.05
C LEU A 155 17.23 19.55 -22.46
N LEU A 156 17.44 20.85 -22.68
CA LEU A 156 17.00 21.53 -23.89
C LEU A 156 18.14 21.73 -24.88
N ASN A 157 17.90 21.33 -26.13
CA ASN A 157 18.84 21.58 -27.22
C ASN A 157 18.66 22.99 -27.80
N GLN A 158 19.55 23.38 -28.72
CA GLN A 158 19.58 24.72 -29.34
C GLN A 158 18.30 25.11 -30.09
N ASN A 159 17.53 24.15 -30.58
CA ASN A 159 16.30 24.42 -31.35
C ASN A 159 15.09 24.71 -30.45
N GLU A 160 15.18 24.48 -29.14
CA GLU A 160 14.08 24.63 -28.19
C GLU A 160 14.09 25.98 -27.46
N TYR A 161 14.41 27.06 -28.18
CA TYR A 161 14.59 28.40 -27.59
C TYR A 161 13.38 28.88 -26.78
N GLN A 162 12.15 28.67 -27.26
CA GLN A 162 10.94 29.08 -26.53
C GLN A 162 10.85 28.44 -25.13
N LYS A 163 11.24 27.16 -25.01
CA LYS A 163 11.27 26.46 -23.71
C LYS A 163 12.41 26.99 -22.84
N LYS A 164 13.60 27.24 -23.43
CA LYS A 164 14.73 27.83 -22.71
C LYS A 164 14.36 29.20 -22.13
N GLU A 165 13.74 30.04 -22.94
CA GLU A 165 13.24 31.34 -22.52
C GLU A 165 12.21 31.23 -21.40
N PHE A 166 11.24 30.32 -21.53
CA PHE A 166 10.24 30.06 -20.49
C PHE A 166 10.89 29.71 -19.14
N TYR A 167 11.78 28.71 -19.11
CA TYR A 167 12.41 28.28 -17.87
C TYR A 167 13.34 29.35 -17.28
N SER A 168 14.13 30.02 -18.12
CA SER A 168 15.00 31.12 -17.66
C SER A 168 14.20 32.29 -17.07
N LYS A 169 13.10 32.71 -17.71
CA LYS A 169 12.25 33.80 -17.21
C LYS A 169 11.56 33.42 -15.91
N ASN A 170 11.06 32.19 -15.79
CA ASN A 170 10.45 31.73 -14.54
C ASN A 170 11.48 31.62 -13.41
N ALA A 171 12.71 31.15 -13.69
CA ALA A 171 13.78 31.16 -12.69
C ALA A 171 14.06 32.57 -12.14
N VAL A 172 14.17 33.57 -13.02
CA VAL A 172 14.33 34.98 -12.60
C VAL A 172 13.14 35.45 -11.76
N ARG A 173 11.91 35.19 -12.20
CA ARG A 173 10.68 35.59 -11.49
C ARG A 173 10.62 35.00 -10.09
N GLU A 174 10.96 33.72 -9.92
CA GLU A 174 10.97 33.09 -8.61
C GLU A 174 12.07 33.69 -7.73
N PHE A 175 13.30 33.83 -8.24
CA PHE A 175 14.39 34.43 -7.46
C PHE A 175 14.11 35.87 -7.04
N GLN A 176 13.44 36.68 -7.87
CA GLN A 176 13.06 38.05 -7.52
C GLN A 176 12.12 38.15 -6.31
N GLN A 177 11.36 37.10 -6.01
CA GLN A 177 10.44 37.04 -4.86
C GLN A 177 11.18 36.75 -3.53
N ILE A 178 12.44 36.34 -3.58
CA ILE A 178 13.26 36.09 -2.37
C ILE A 178 13.56 37.43 -1.68
N ARG A 179 13.26 37.50 -0.38
CA ARG A 179 13.46 38.71 0.45
C ARG A 179 14.90 38.85 0.90
N ASN A 180 15.59 37.74 1.17
CA ASN A 180 17.02 37.76 1.48
C ASN A 180 17.82 38.27 0.27
N ILE A 181 18.23 39.55 0.31
CA ILE A 181 18.88 40.24 -0.82
C ILE A 181 20.21 39.58 -1.22
N PRO A 182 21.15 39.27 -0.30
CA PRO A 182 22.38 38.57 -0.66
C PRO A 182 22.10 37.25 -1.39
N ARG A 183 21.18 36.44 -0.87
CA ARG A 183 20.85 35.13 -1.44
C ARG A 183 20.17 35.27 -2.80
N ARG A 184 19.22 36.19 -2.91
CA ARG A 184 18.56 36.54 -4.18
C ARG A 184 19.58 36.91 -5.24
N ASN A 185 20.51 37.81 -4.91
CA ASN A 185 21.50 38.30 -5.87
C ASN A 185 22.42 37.17 -6.34
N GLU A 186 22.84 36.29 -5.43
CA GLU A 186 23.63 35.10 -5.77
C GLU A 186 22.91 34.19 -6.78
N LEU A 187 21.61 33.92 -6.57
CA LEU A 187 20.80 33.09 -7.46
C LEU A 187 20.51 33.76 -8.81
N LEU A 188 20.26 35.07 -8.80
CA LEU A 188 20.03 35.86 -10.02
C LEU A 188 21.25 35.90 -10.93
N VAL A 189 22.47 35.82 -10.39
CA VAL A 189 23.68 35.72 -11.22
C VAL A 189 23.57 34.55 -12.19
N SER A 190 23.25 33.35 -11.69
CA SER A 190 23.12 32.16 -12.53
C SER A 190 21.99 32.30 -13.55
N ALA A 191 20.85 32.86 -13.15
CA ALA A 191 19.70 33.03 -14.04
C ALA A 191 19.97 34.04 -15.18
N TYR A 192 20.64 35.16 -14.87
CA TYR A 192 21.04 36.14 -15.87
C TYR A 192 22.13 35.62 -16.79
N THR A 193 23.10 34.85 -16.28
CA THR A 193 24.10 34.16 -17.12
C THR A 193 23.43 33.21 -18.11
N ASN A 194 22.47 32.40 -17.65
CA ASN A 194 21.71 31.50 -18.52
C ASN A 194 20.92 32.25 -19.60
N LEU A 195 20.28 33.39 -19.26
CA LEU A 195 19.60 34.23 -20.24
C LEU A 195 20.57 34.78 -21.29
N GLY A 196 21.72 35.30 -20.85
CA GLY A 196 22.76 35.80 -21.76
C GLY A 196 23.29 34.73 -22.70
N TYR A 197 23.50 33.52 -22.19
CA TYR A 197 23.90 32.36 -22.99
C TYR A 197 22.82 32.00 -24.03
N ASN A 198 21.57 31.82 -23.60
CA ASN A 198 20.45 31.44 -24.47
C ASN A 198 20.20 32.48 -25.58
N LEU A 199 20.30 33.77 -25.27
CA LEU A 199 20.18 34.85 -26.26
C LEU A 199 21.36 34.87 -27.25
N SER A 200 22.56 34.49 -26.80
CA SER A 200 23.72 34.38 -27.67
C SER A 200 23.59 33.24 -28.68
N GLU A 201 22.95 32.11 -28.31
CA GLU A 201 22.67 31.01 -29.23
C GLU A 201 21.79 31.44 -30.41
N ILE A 202 20.84 32.35 -30.16
CA ILE A 202 19.96 32.90 -31.21
C ILE A 202 20.45 34.26 -31.76
N LYS A 203 21.74 34.58 -31.56
CA LYS A 203 22.43 35.76 -32.11
C LYS A 203 21.87 37.12 -31.67
N LYS A 204 21.14 37.17 -30.54
CA LYS A 204 20.66 38.41 -29.92
C LYS A 204 21.71 38.99 -28.98
N PHE A 205 22.84 39.43 -29.54
CA PHE A 205 24.04 39.74 -28.77
C PHE A 205 23.91 40.97 -27.86
N ASP A 206 23.17 42.00 -28.26
CA ASP A 206 22.97 43.20 -27.43
C ASP A 206 22.11 42.90 -26.21
N GLU A 207 21.03 42.13 -26.39
CA GLU A 207 20.20 41.64 -25.28
C GLU A 207 21.02 40.74 -24.35
N ALA A 208 21.82 39.82 -24.92
CA ALA A 208 22.70 38.94 -24.16
C ALA A 208 23.71 39.72 -23.30
N LYS A 209 24.35 40.74 -23.89
CA LYS A 209 25.31 41.62 -23.20
C LYS A 209 24.68 42.29 -21.98
N SER A 210 23.44 42.77 -22.09
CA SER A 210 22.71 43.38 -20.96
C SER A 210 22.58 42.43 -19.77
N PHE A 211 22.27 41.15 -20.03
CA PHE A 211 22.19 40.14 -18.97
C PHE A 211 23.56 39.75 -18.40
N PHE A 212 24.61 39.65 -19.21
CA PHE A 212 25.95 39.42 -18.68
C PHE A 212 26.43 40.57 -17.79
N VAL A 213 26.14 41.82 -18.15
CA VAL A 213 26.44 42.99 -17.30
C VAL A 213 25.70 42.91 -15.97
N LYS A 214 24.40 42.55 -15.97
CA LYS A 214 23.63 42.33 -14.74
C LYS A 214 24.22 41.22 -13.87
N ALA A 215 24.61 40.09 -14.47
CA ALA A 215 25.25 38.99 -13.75
C ALA A 215 26.58 39.43 -13.11
N PHE A 216 27.42 40.16 -13.85
CA PHE A 216 28.72 40.63 -13.37
C PHE A 216 28.61 41.70 -12.29
N ALA A 217 27.57 42.55 -12.33
CA ALA A 217 27.30 43.54 -11.30
C ALA A 217 26.88 42.90 -9.95
N LEU A 218 26.27 41.72 -10.01
CA LEU A 218 25.79 41.00 -8.82
C LEU A 218 26.79 39.96 -8.30
N VAL A 219 27.73 39.49 -9.12
CA VAL A 219 28.66 38.43 -8.70
C VAL A 219 29.65 38.97 -7.67
N GLY A 220 29.50 38.53 -6.43
CA GLY A 220 30.39 38.90 -5.33
C GLY A 220 31.84 38.48 -5.57
N ASN A 221 32.77 39.08 -4.83
CA ASN A 221 34.19 38.88 -5.09
C ASN A 221 34.69 37.44 -4.90
N ASP A 222 34.02 36.68 -4.05
CA ASP A 222 34.47 35.35 -3.62
C ASP A 222 33.74 34.20 -4.32
N ASN A 223 32.86 34.49 -5.28
CA ASN A 223 32.10 33.45 -5.99
C ASN A 223 32.80 33.04 -7.30
N TYR A 224 33.91 32.31 -7.16
CA TYR A 224 34.81 31.97 -8.27
C TYR A 224 34.16 31.07 -9.33
N TYR A 225 33.30 30.14 -8.92
CA TYR A 225 32.58 29.28 -9.86
C TYR A 225 31.67 30.11 -10.78
N LEU A 226 30.83 30.97 -10.21
CA LEU A 226 29.95 31.84 -11.00
C LEU A 226 30.75 32.83 -11.87
N LYS A 227 31.85 33.38 -11.37
CA LYS A 227 32.75 34.22 -12.18
C LYS A 227 33.32 33.46 -13.39
N SER A 228 33.78 32.23 -13.19
CA SER A 228 34.27 31.37 -14.28
C SER A 228 33.18 31.11 -15.32
N ASN A 229 31.95 30.85 -14.88
CA ASN A 229 30.79 30.65 -15.76
C ASN A 229 30.46 31.89 -16.58
N ILE A 230 30.34 33.06 -15.95
CA ILE A 230 30.05 34.32 -16.67
C ILE A 230 31.11 34.59 -17.74
N LEU A 231 32.40 34.45 -17.39
CA LEU A 231 33.49 34.68 -18.34
C LEU A 231 33.45 33.70 -19.51
N HIS A 232 33.19 32.42 -19.22
CA HIS A 232 33.03 31.41 -20.26
C HIS A 232 31.88 31.75 -21.22
N ASP A 233 30.72 32.15 -20.70
CA ASP A 233 29.54 32.39 -21.53
C ASP A 233 29.63 33.72 -22.31
N ILE A 234 30.37 34.70 -21.78
CA ILE A 234 30.80 35.88 -22.55
C ILE A 234 31.71 35.45 -23.71
N GLY A 235 32.68 34.56 -23.45
CA GLY A 235 33.54 33.98 -24.49
C GLY A 235 32.72 33.27 -25.58
N PHE A 236 31.71 32.50 -25.18
CA PHE A 236 30.75 31.87 -26.10
C PHE A 236 30.00 32.90 -26.95
N SER A 237 29.51 33.98 -26.34
CA SER A 237 28.84 35.06 -27.06
C SER A 237 29.76 35.70 -28.12
N PHE A 238 31.04 35.91 -27.82
CA PHE A 238 32.01 36.39 -28.81
C PHE A 238 32.31 35.36 -29.90
N ALA A 239 32.39 34.08 -29.56
CA ALA A 239 32.59 33.01 -30.56
C ALA A 239 31.44 32.94 -31.57
N GLN A 240 30.19 33.12 -31.11
CA GLN A 240 28.99 33.20 -31.95
C GLN A 240 28.95 34.45 -32.84
N GLN A 241 29.62 35.53 -32.43
CA GLN A 241 29.83 36.74 -33.24
C GLN A 241 31.00 36.60 -34.24
N ASN A 242 31.61 35.42 -34.37
CA ASN A 242 32.84 35.18 -35.13
C ASN A 242 34.07 35.97 -34.63
N LYS A 243 34.07 36.46 -33.39
CA LYS A 243 35.19 37.18 -32.77
C LYS A 243 36.06 36.22 -31.94
N GLN A 244 36.78 35.32 -32.62
CA GLN A 244 37.47 34.20 -31.97
C GLN A 244 38.60 34.64 -31.02
N ASP A 245 39.34 35.69 -31.34
CA ASP A 245 40.39 36.21 -30.45
C ASP A 245 39.82 36.67 -29.10
N SER A 246 38.68 37.36 -29.14
CA SER A 246 37.96 37.76 -27.93
C SER A 246 37.43 36.55 -27.18
N ALA A 247 36.87 35.57 -27.88
CA ALA A 247 36.39 34.33 -27.27
C ALA A 247 37.52 33.61 -26.51
N VAL A 248 38.67 33.41 -27.15
CA VAL A 248 39.87 32.80 -26.55
C VAL A 248 40.29 33.54 -25.29
N LEU A 249 40.37 34.87 -25.32
CA LEU A 249 40.74 35.67 -24.15
C LEU A 249 39.82 35.40 -22.95
N TYR A 250 38.51 35.39 -23.16
CA TYR A 250 37.53 35.15 -22.10
C TYR A 250 37.53 33.71 -21.61
N TYR A 251 37.66 32.73 -22.51
CA TYR A 251 37.80 31.33 -22.15
C TYR A 251 39.07 31.05 -21.33
N GLN A 252 40.21 31.66 -21.68
CA GLN A 252 41.44 31.52 -20.88
C GLN A 252 41.28 32.10 -19.47
N LYS A 253 40.62 33.26 -19.32
CA LYS A 253 40.28 33.83 -18.00
C LYS A 253 39.40 32.86 -17.20
N ALA A 254 38.38 32.28 -17.82
CA ALA A 254 37.53 31.28 -17.19
C ALA A 254 38.32 30.01 -16.78
N LEU A 255 39.19 29.51 -17.66
CA LEU A 255 39.99 28.30 -17.44
C LEU A 255 40.98 28.47 -16.28
N LYS A 256 41.58 29.66 -16.14
CA LYS A 256 42.49 29.98 -15.02
C LYS A 256 41.78 29.81 -13.68
N ILE A 257 40.55 30.30 -13.57
CA ILE A 257 39.73 30.15 -12.35
C ILE A 257 39.36 28.68 -12.14
N ALA A 258 38.83 28.01 -13.17
CA ALA A 258 38.41 26.61 -13.06
C ALA A 258 39.56 25.66 -12.70
N SER A 259 40.77 25.94 -13.21
CA SER A 259 42.01 25.20 -12.89
C SER A 259 42.41 25.37 -11.44
N ARG A 260 42.39 26.59 -10.92
CA ARG A 260 42.79 26.91 -9.54
C ARG A 260 41.92 26.23 -8.48
N TYR A 261 40.62 26.08 -8.74
CA TYR A 261 39.65 25.57 -7.77
C TYR A 261 39.11 24.17 -8.07
N GLY A 262 39.68 23.47 -9.06
CA GLY A 262 39.33 22.07 -9.31
C GLY A 262 37.97 21.84 -9.97
N PHE A 263 37.41 22.82 -10.70
CA PHE A 263 36.11 22.68 -11.37
C PHE A 263 36.21 21.85 -12.66
N ASN A 264 36.41 20.54 -12.52
CA ASN A 264 36.74 19.65 -13.65
C ASN A 264 35.68 19.65 -14.75
N GLU A 265 34.39 19.66 -14.38
CA GLU A 265 33.31 19.78 -15.36
C GLU A 265 33.42 21.06 -16.19
N LYS A 266 33.66 22.18 -15.50
CA LYS A 266 33.78 23.46 -16.19
C LYS A 266 35.02 23.51 -17.08
N LYS A 267 36.12 22.84 -16.69
CA LYS A 267 37.31 22.70 -17.54
C LYS A 267 36.97 21.97 -18.84
N ILE A 268 36.15 20.92 -18.82
CA ILE A 268 35.76 20.17 -20.02
C ILE A 268 35.02 21.09 -21.01
N GLU A 269 34.07 21.87 -20.54
CA GLU A 269 33.35 22.84 -21.38
C GLU A 269 34.30 23.89 -21.96
N ILE A 270 35.13 24.50 -21.11
CA ILE A 270 36.04 25.57 -21.52
C ILE A 270 37.10 25.05 -22.52
N THR A 271 37.69 23.87 -22.28
CA THR A 271 38.73 23.34 -23.18
C THR A 271 38.18 22.94 -24.53
N LYS A 272 36.95 22.42 -24.60
CA LYS A 272 36.25 22.18 -25.86
C LYS A 272 36.04 23.48 -26.64
N ASN A 273 35.55 24.52 -25.97
CA ASN A 273 35.31 25.80 -26.63
C ASN A 273 36.61 26.53 -27.03
N LEU A 274 37.70 26.34 -26.30
CA LEU A 274 39.04 26.78 -26.71
C LEU A 274 39.51 26.02 -27.96
N GLU A 275 39.39 24.69 -28.00
CA GLU A 275 39.71 23.88 -29.18
C GLU A 275 38.97 24.39 -30.42
N GLU A 276 37.65 24.60 -30.32
CA GLU A 276 36.82 25.12 -31.42
C GLU A 276 37.23 26.53 -31.85
N ALA A 277 37.50 27.44 -30.90
CA ALA A 277 37.92 28.79 -31.21
C ALA A 277 39.30 28.84 -31.88
N TYR A 278 40.27 28.07 -31.40
CA TYR A 278 41.60 27.97 -32.01
C TYR A 278 41.57 27.30 -33.39
N THR A 279 40.64 26.36 -33.59
CA THR A 279 40.42 25.75 -34.93
C THR A 279 39.99 26.82 -35.92
N LYS A 280 39.06 27.70 -35.54
CA LYS A 280 38.62 28.82 -36.39
C LYS A 280 39.70 29.89 -36.60
N LEU A 281 40.71 29.96 -35.71
CA LEU A 281 41.89 30.82 -35.85
C LEU A 281 43.04 30.15 -36.62
N ASN A 282 42.90 28.87 -37.01
CA ASN A 282 43.95 28.05 -37.63
C ASN A 282 45.23 27.89 -36.77
N ASP A 283 45.12 27.96 -35.44
CA ASP A 283 46.23 27.73 -34.50
C ASP A 283 46.33 26.24 -34.15
N LEU A 284 47.01 25.48 -35.00
CA LEU A 284 47.12 24.02 -34.86
C LEU A 284 47.77 23.58 -33.54
N GLN A 285 48.72 24.35 -33.02
CA GLN A 285 49.43 24.02 -31.78
C GLN A 285 48.46 24.07 -30.60
N ASN A 286 47.68 25.14 -30.48
CA ASN A 286 46.70 25.25 -29.40
C ASN A 286 45.51 24.30 -29.60
N VAL A 287 45.09 24.02 -30.83
CA VAL A 287 44.08 22.98 -31.11
C VAL A 287 44.52 21.64 -30.52
N GLN A 288 45.72 21.16 -30.83
CA GLN A 288 46.21 19.88 -30.30
C GLN A 288 46.31 19.88 -28.78
N LYS A 289 46.83 20.96 -28.19
CA LYS A 289 46.94 21.14 -26.73
C LYS A 289 45.59 21.02 -26.03
N TYR A 290 44.57 21.75 -26.49
CA TYR A 290 43.27 21.76 -25.83
C TYR A 290 42.43 20.52 -26.14
N LYS A 291 42.62 19.91 -27.32
CA LYS A 291 42.04 18.60 -27.65
C LYS A 291 42.55 17.50 -26.71
N LEU A 292 43.86 17.38 -26.53
CA LEU A 292 44.44 16.40 -25.61
C LEU A 292 43.95 16.61 -24.17
N LYS A 293 43.98 17.87 -23.71
CA LYS A 293 43.49 18.21 -22.37
C LYS A 293 42.00 17.92 -22.18
N ASN A 294 41.18 18.09 -23.22
CA ASN A 294 39.76 17.75 -23.17
C ASN A 294 39.55 16.23 -23.07
N LEU A 295 40.33 15.45 -23.83
CA LEU A 295 40.30 13.99 -23.81
C LEU A 295 40.71 13.43 -22.44
N GLU A 296 41.83 13.88 -21.87
CA GLU A 296 42.29 13.46 -20.54
C GLU A 296 41.23 13.69 -19.45
N LEU A 297 40.56 14.85 -19.49
CA LEU A 297 39.48 15.18 -18.57
C LEU A 297 38.24 14.30 -18.81
N LYS A 298 37.89 14.04 -20.08
CA LYS A 298 36.76 13.18 -20.43
C LYS A 298 36.98 11.74 -20.04
N ASP A 299 38.18 11.18 -20.22
CA ASP A 299 38.47 9.79 -19.86
C ASP A 299 38.33 9.57 -18.36
N SER A 300 38.80 10.51 -17.55
CA SER A 300 38.62 10.50 -16.10
C SER A 300 37.13 10.55 -15.69
N VAL A 301 36.30 11.30 -16.42
CA VAL A 301 34.85 11.46 -16.14
C VAL A 301 34.00 10.33 -16.71
N ALA A 302 34.34 9.81 -17.89
CA ALA A 302 33.59 8.78 -18.61
C ALA A 302 33.54 7.45 -17.83
N TYR A 303 34.63 7.10 -17.14
CA TYR A 303 34.65 5.95 -16.24
C TYR A 303 33.59 6.07 -15.13
N ASN A 304 33.53 7.21 -14.45
CA ASN A 304 32.55 7.48 -13.39
C ASN A 304 31.11 7.49 -13.91
N GLN A 305 30.89 8.06 -15.10
CA GLN A 305 29.57 8.07 -15.74
C GLN A 305 29.09 6.65 -16.09
N LYS A 306 29.95 5.82 -16.68
CA LYS A 306 29.62 4.43 -17.04
C LYS A 306 29.24 3.61 -15.80
N MET A 307 29.99 3.76 -14.70
CA MET A 307 29.68 3.10 -13.43
C MET A 307 28.34 3.55 -12.85
N ALA A 308 28.03 4.86 -12.91
CA ALA A 308 26.76 5.38 -12.43
C ALA A 308 25.56 4.93 -13.29
N VAL A 309 25.70 4.88 -14.61
CA VAL A 309 24.66 4.34 -15.50
C VAL A 309 24.42 2.87 -15.18
N ASN A 310 25.47 2.06 -15.08
CA ASN A 310 25.35 0.65 -14.73
C ASN A 310 24.68 0.47 -13.36
N ALA A 311 25.09 1.22 -12.34
CA ALA A 311 24.46 1.17 -11.02
C ALA A 311 22.98 1.56 -11.06
N THR A 312 22.63 2.59 -11.84
CA THR A 312 21.22 3.02 -12.02
C THR A 312 20.40 1.93 -12.70
N LEU A 313 20.95 1.28 -13.74
CA LEU A 313 20.30 0.17 -14.43
C LEU A 313 20.15 -1.03 -13.52
N SER A 314 21.20 -1.45 -12.81
CA SER A 314 21.14 -2.57 -11.86
C SER A 314 20.14 -2.33 -10.74
N HIS A 315 20.05 -1.11 -10.20
CA HIS A 315 19.03 -0.78 -9.19
C HIS A 315 17.61 -0.85 -9.76
N LYS A 316 17.41 -0.49 -11.03
CA LYS A 316 16.12 -0.65 -11.72
C LYS A 316 15.78 -2.12 -11.93
N GLU A 317 16.75 -2.93 -12.36
CA GLU A 317 16.60 -4.38 -12.52
C GLU A 317 16.20 -5.03 -11.19
N GLU A 318 16.93 -4.73 -10.10
CA GLU A 318 16.62 -5.25 -8.77
C GLU A 318 15.22 -4.82 -8.28
N ASN A 319 14.82 -3.57 -8.54
CA ASN A 319 13.49 -3.09 -8.18
C ASN A 319 12.39 -3.73 -9.02
N PHE A 320 12.64 -3.95 -10.31
CA PHE A 320 11.72 -4.67 -11.19
C PHE A 320 11.57 -6.12 -10.74
N ASP A 321 12.67 -6.80 -10.42
CA ASP A 321 12.68 -8.17 -9.89
C ASP A 321 11.92 -8.25 -8.56
N ARG A 322 12.14 -7.30 -7.64
CA ARG A 322 11.37 -7.23 -6.39
C ARG A 322 9.87 -7.06 -6.64
N GLN A 323 9.48 -6.20 -7.57
CA GLN A 323 8.07 -6.01 -7.94
C GLN A 323 7.47 -7.25 -8.58
N LEU A 324 8.21 -7.93 -9.46
CA LEU A 324 7.84 -9.21 -10.08
C LEU A 324 7.65 -10.30 -9.03
N VAL A 325 8.60 -10.47 -8.12
CA VAL A 325 8.52 -11.46 -7.03
C VAL A 325 7.31 -11.19 -6.14
N LYS A 326 7.06 -9.91 -5.79
CA LYS A 326 5.88 -9.52 -5.01
C LYS A 326 4.59 -9.85 -5.76
N SER A 327 4.52 -9.54 -7.06
CA SER A 327 3.38 -9.89 -7.92
C SER A 327 3.14 -11.40 -7.99
N HIS A 328 4.20 -12.19 -8.16
CA HIS A 328 4.11 -13.65 -8.15
C HIS A 328 3.68 -14.23 -6.79
N SER A 329 4.11 -13.63 -5.68
CA SER A 329 3.67 -14.06 -4.35
C SER A 329 2.16 -13.85 -4.13
N LEU A 330 1.64 -12.70 -4.60
CA LEU A 330 0.22 -12.38 -4.57
C LEU A 330 -0.58 -13.36 -5.44
N SER A 331 -0.12 -13.66 -6.65
CA SER A 331 -0.82 -14.58 -7.55
C SER A 331 -0.82 -16.03 -7.03
N LYS A 332 0.28 -16.51 -6.42
CA LYS A 332 0.31 -17.83 -5.76
C LYS A 332 -0.70 -17.93 -4.62
N GLY A 333 -0.84 -16.89 -3.80
CA GLY A 333 -1.83 -16.84 -2.72
C GLY A 333 -3.27 -16.96 -3.23
N LEU A 334 -3.59 -16.24 -4.32
CA LEU A 334 -4.91 -16.34 -4.97
C LEU A 334 -5.19 -17.73 -5.52
N ILE A 335 -4.20 -18.38 -6.16
CA ILE A 335 -4.35 -19.74 -6.69
C ILE A 335 -4.65 -20.73 -5.54
N ILE A 336 -3.92 -20.64 -4.42
CA ILE A 336 -4.15 -21.50 -3.25
C ILE A 336 -5.56 -21.26 -2.67
N ALA A 337 -6.00 -20.01 -2.56
CA ALA A 337 -7.34 -19.68 -2.08
C ALA A 337 -8.43 -20.27 -3.00
N CYS A 338 -8.26 -20.19 -4.32
CA CYS A 338 -9.17 -20.81 -5.29
C CYS A 338 -9.21 -22.34 -5.15
N ILE A 339 -8.06 -22.99 -4.97
CA ILE A 339 -7.99 -24.46 -4.77
C ILE A 339 -8.72 -24.85 -3.48
N ILE A 340 -8.52 -24.12 -2.38
CA ILE A 340 -9.23 -24.35 -1.12
C ILE A 340 -10.73 -24.18 -1.31
N LEU A 341 -11.17 -23.14 -2.02
CA LEU A 341 -12.58 -22.90 -2.30
C LEU A 341 -13.20 -24.05 -3.09
N ILE A 342 -12.50 -24.57 -4.11
CA ILE A 342 -12.95 -25.72 -4.91
C ILE A 342 -13.07 -26.97 -4.03
N ILE A 343 -12.11 -27.21 -3.13
CA ILE A 343 -12.15 -28.35 -2.19
C ILE A 343 -13.35 -28.23 -1.23
N VAL A 344 -13.58 -27.04 -0.67
CA VAL A 344 -14.73 -26.79 0.22
C VAL A 344 -16.05 -26.98 -0.51
N LEU A 345 -16.19 -26.43 -1.71
CA LEU A 345 -17.38 -26.63 -2.55
C LEU A 345 -17.58 -28.12 -2.88
N GLY A 346 -16.51 -28.83 -3.22
CA GLY A 346 -16.52 -30.27 -3.45
C GLY A 346 -17.01 -31.05 -2.22
N ALA A 347 -16.53 -30.71 -1.02
CA ALA A 347 -16.95 -31.34 0.23
C ALA A 347 -18.42 -31.06 0.56
N VAL A 348 -18.91 -29.84 0.33
CA VAL A 348 -20.32 -29.47 0.50
C VAL A 348 -21.21 -30.26 -0.47
N ILE A 349 -20.84 -30.31 -1.75
CA ILE A 349 -21.59 -31.07 -2.78
C ILE A 349 -21.60 -32.56 -2.42
N PHE A 350 -20.45 -33.11 -2.02
CA PHE A 350 -20.34 -34.51 -1.59
C PHE A 350 -21.23 -34.81 -0.37
N ASN A 351 -21.20 -33.94 0.64
CA ASN A 351 -22.05 -34.09 1.82
C ASN A 351 -23.53 -34.04 1.45
N MET A 352 -23.94 -33.07 0.64
CA MET A 352 -25.32 -32.98 0.12
C MET A 352 -25.74 -34.25 -0.64
N PHE A 353 -24.86 -34.83 -1.46
CA PHE A 353 -25.13 -36.06 -2.19
C PHE A 353 -25.24 -37.27 -1.24
N SER A 354 -24.34 -37.37 -0.25
CA SER A 354 -24.33 -38.44 0.75
C SER A 354 -25.61 -38.42 1.61
N LEU A 355 -26.06 -37.23 2.03
CA LEU A 355 -27.30 -37.04 2.78
C LEU A 355 -28.52 -37.42 1.95
N ARG A 356 -28.59 -37.01 0.68
CA ARG A 356 -29.68 -37.43 -0.22
C ARG A 356 -29.73 -38.94 -0.37
N LYS A 357 -28.57 -39.61 -0.51
CA LYS A 357 -28.50 -41.08 -0.59
C LYS A 357 -28.97 -41.74 0.71
N LYS A 358 -28.58 -41.21 1.87
CA LYS A 358 -29.07 -41.68 3.19
C LYS A 358 -30.58 -41.53 3.31
N HIS A 359 -31.12 -40.37 2.94
CA HIS A 359 -32.55 -40.12 3.00
C HIS A 359 -33.35 -41.09 2.12
N LYS A 360 -32.91 -41.32 0.87
CA LYS A 360 -33.55 -42.31 -0.01
C LYS A 360 -33.58 -43.71 0.61
N ARG A 361 -32.48 -44.15 1.24
CA ARG A 361 -32.42 -45.45 1.92
C ARG A 361 -33.40 -45.52 3.10
N SER A 362 -33.46 -44.50 3.94
CA SER A 362 -34.39 -44.45 5.08
C SER A 362 -35.85 -44.46 4.64
N VAL A 363 -36.21 -43.71 3.60
CA VAL A 363 -37.58 -43.73 3.06
C VAL A 363 -37.90 -45.08 2.42
N ALA A 364 -36.97 -45.69 1.67
CA ALA A 364 -37.18 -47.02 1.10
C ALA A 364 -37.43 -48.09 2.18
N GLN A 365 -36.72 -47.99 3.31
CA GLN A 365 -36.94 -48.88 4.45
C GLN A 365 -38.33 -48.67 5.07
N ILE A 366 -38.73 -47.42 5.33
CA ILE A 366 -40.08 -47.09 5.85
C ILE A 366 -41.18 -47.50 4.85
N TYR A 367 -40.90 -47.44 3.55
CA TYR A 367 -41.79 -47.88 2.49
C TYR A 367 -42.02 -49.39 2.52
N GLN A 368 -40.96 -50.19 2.66
CA GLN A 368 -41.02 -51.65 2.62
C GLN A 368 -41.42 -52.29 3.96
N GLN A 369 -40.98 -51.73 5.10
CA GLN A 369 -41.06 -52.36 6.42
C GLN A 369 -41.99 -51.62 7.40
N GLY A 370 -42.53 -50.46 7.02
CA GLY A 370 -43.29 -49.60 7.94
C GLY A 370 -42.39 -48.81 8.91
N ILE A 371 -42.99 -48.08 9.83
CA ILE A 371 -42.27 -47.33 10.86
C ILE A 371 -41.84 -48.28 11.97
N THR A 372 -40.55 -48.37 12.26
CA THR A 372 -40.07 -49.06 13.47
C THR A 372 -40.44 -48.26 14.72
N PRO A 373 -40.92 -48.88 15.81
CA PRO A 373 -41.17 -48.18 17.07
C PRO A 373 -39.89 -47.45 17.49
N VAL A 374 -39.95 -46.12 17.58
CA VAL A 374 -38.81 -45.35 18.08
C VAL A 374 -38.68 -45.65 19.56
N ALA A 375 -37.49 -46.06 19.99
CA ALA A 375 -37.13 -46.07 21.39
C ALA A 375 -37.15 -44.61 21.87
N TYR A 376 -38.27 -44.20 22.49
CA TYR A 376 -38.28 -42.96 23.23
C TYR A 376 -37.31 -43.14 24.40
N GLU A 377 -36.28 -42.29 24.48
CA GLU A 377 -35.53 -42.14 25.72
C GLU A 377 -36.53 -41.87 26.84
N GLU A 378 -36.41 -42.56 27.98
CA GLU A 378 -37.29 -42.35 29.14
C GLU A 378 -37.20 -40.89 29.57
N ASP A 379 -38.20 -40.11 29.18
CA ASP A 379 -38.30 -38.71 29.55
C ASP A 379 -38.76 -38.64 31.02
N LEU A 380 -37.81 -38.37 31.92
CA LEU A 380 -38.03 -38.33 33.38
C LEU A 380 -38.89 -37.15 33.85
N GLN A 381 -39.35 -36.26 32.95
CA GLN A 381 -40.03 -35.01 33.31
C GLN A 381 -41.57 -35.04 33.25
N GLU A 382 -42.24 -36.16 32.92
CA GLU A 382 -43.71 -36.26 32.96
C GLU A 382 -44.28 -36.57 34.38
N THR A 383 -43.58 -36.18 35.46
CA THR A 383 -43.96 -36.49 36.86
C THR A 383 -44.40 -35.30 37.72
N GLU A 384 -44.70 -34.12 37.16
CA GLU A 384 -45.25 -33.02 37.97
C GLU A 384 -46.33 -32.23 37.20
N ASP A 385 -47.59 -32.69 37.27
CA ASP A 385 -48.68 -31.82 37.75
C ASP A 385 -49.99 -32.56 38.13
N HIS A 386 -50.44 -32.26 39.35
CA HIS A 386 -51.74 -32.51 40.02
C HIS A 386 -52.39 -33.92 40.03
N SER A 387 -51.86 -34.82 40.86
CA SER A 387 -52.54 -35.46 42.02
C SER A 387 -51.92 -36.83 42.35
N GLY A 388 -51.35 -36.93 43.56
CA GLY A 388 -50.94 -38.12 44.33
C GLY A 388 -50.70 -39.48 43.64
N ASN A 389 -49.46 -39.96 43.86
CA ASN A 389 -48.92 -41.33 43.76
C ASN A 389 -48.29 -41.77 42.43
N SER A 390 -47.04 -42.25 42.55
CA SER A 390 -46.20 -42.88 41.54
C SER A 390 -46.94 -43.93 40.72
N ILE A 391 -46.86 -43.82 39.38
CA ILE A 391 -47.44 -44.76 38.41
C ILE A 391 -46.52 -45.97 38.25
N THR A 392 -46.26 -46.71 39.33
CA THR A 392 -45.56 -48.01 39.34
C THR A 392 -45.92 -48.83 40.58
N ALA A 393 -47.20 -48.86 40.96
CA ALA A 393 -47.73 -49.83 41.93
C ALA A 393 -48.82 -50.66 41.25
N ASP A 394 -48.69 -51.99 41.32
CA ASP A 394 -49.59 -53.04 40.80
C ASP A 394 -51.06 -52.59 40.69
N ILE A 395 -51.43 -52.04 39.54
CA ILE A 395 -52.83 -51.89 39.21
C ILE A 395 -53.30 -53.28 38.77
N LYS A 396 -53.98 -54.01 39.65
CA LYS A 396 -54.68 -55.25 39.31
C LYS A 396 -55.88 -54.91 38.41
N ILE A 397 -55.63 -54.85 37.11
CA ILE A 397 -56.68 -54.76 36.08
C ILE A 397 -57.22 -56.17 35.85
N SER A 398 -58.54 -56.35 35.89
CA SER A 398 -59.13 -57.66 35.59
C SER A 398 -58.90 -58.01 34.11
N PRO A 399 -58.73 -59.30 33.75
CA PRO A 399 -58.56 -59.70 32.36
C PRO A 399 -59.66 -59.16 31.43
N GLU A 400 -60.90 -59.11 31.91
CA GLU A 400 -62.06 -58.60 31.15
C GLU A 400 -61.96 -57.08 30.90
N THR A 401 -61.45 -56.32 31.88
CA THR A 401 -61.27 -54.87 31.75
C THR A 401 -60.09 -54.55 30.82
N GLU A 402 -59.01 -55.34 30.91
CA GLU A 402 -57.85 -55.21 30.02
C GLU A 402 -58.24 -55.52 28.57
N GLU A 403 -59.01 -56.58 28.34
CA GLU A 403 -59.55 -56.94 27.02
C GLU A 403 -60.51 -55.87 26.46
N HIS A 404 -61.40 -55.32 27.30
CA HIS A 404 -62.28 -54.21 26.92
C HIS A 404 -61.49 -52.97 26.49
N ILE A 405 -60.42 -52.60 27.22
CA ILE A 405 -59.54 -51.48 26.84
C ILE A 405 -58.85 -51.78 25.51
N LEU A 406 -58.34 -52.99 25.29
CA LEU A 406 -57.68 -53.37 24.04
C LEU A 406 -58.65 -53.34 22.85
N ALA A 407 -59.87 -53.85 23.01
CA ALA A 407 -60.91 -53.77 21.99
C ALA A 407 -61.30 -52.31 21.67
N GLY A 408 -61.41 -51.48 22.70
CA GLY A 408 -61.65 -50.04 22.57
C GLY A 408 -60.53 -49.29 21.84
N LEU A 409 -59.27 -49.58 22.19
CA LEU A 409 -58.10 -49.04 21.51
C LEU A 409 -58.05 -49.47 20.03
N LYS A 410 -58.41 -50.72 19.73
CA LYS A 410 -58.50 -51.23 18.35
C LYS A 410 -59.53 -50.46 17.54
N ALA A 411 -60.75 -50.28 18.05
CA ALA A 411 -61.78 -49.49 17.38
C ALA A 411 -61.37 -48.02 17.20
N PHE A 412 -60.69 -47.45 18.20
CA PHE A 412 -60.13 -46.10 18.15
C PHE A 412 -59.04 -45.94 17.08
N GLU A 413 -58.16 -46.93 16.92
CA GLU A 413 -57.16 -46.99 15.85
C GLU A 413 -57.82 -47.14 14.48
N GLU A 414 -58.78 -48.06 14.32
CA GLU A 414 -59.49 -48.32 13.05
C GLU A 414 -60.28 -47.10 12.55
N ASN A 415 -60.95 -46.39 13.45
CA ASN A 415 -61.71 -45.18 13.12
C ASN A 415 -60.83 -43.93 12.91
N SER A 416 -59.51 -44.05 13.07
CA SER A 416 -58.57 -42.91 12.97
C SER A 416 -58.90 -41.75 13.92
N ASP A 417 -59.57 -42.03 15.04
CA ASP A 417 -60.06 -41.02 15.99
C ASP A 417 -58.93 -40.27 16.70
N PHE A 418 -57.72 -40.82 16.67
CA PHE A 418 -56.49 -40.18 17.16
C PHE A 418 -56.13 -38.89 16.41
N ASN A 419 -56.65 -38.66 15.19
CA ASN A 419 -56.43 -37.43 14.42
C ASN A 419 -57.26 -36.23 14.92
N LYS A 420 -58.17 -36.41 15.89
CA LYS A 420 -58.96 -35.31 16.46
C LYS A 420 -58.06 -34.37 17.28
N LYS A 421 -58.17 -33.06 17.05
CA LYS A 421 -57.34 -32.01 17.70
C LYS A 421 -57.40 -32.04 19.23
N ASN A 422 -58.54 -32.44 19.82
CA ASN A 422 -58.77 -32.42 21.27
C ASN A 422 -58.64 -33.81 21.92
N ILE A 423 -57.90 -34.74 21.32
CA ILE A 423 -57.69 -36.04 21.94
C ILE A 423 -56.82 -35.91 23.18
N SER A 424 -57.33 -36.36 24.31
CA SER A 424 -56.61 -36.43 25.58
C SER A 424 -56.87 -37.77 26.24
N ARG A 425 -56.00 -38.15 27.18
CA ARG A 425 -56.15 -39.38 27.98
C ARG A 425 -57.52 -39.45 28.65
N TYR A 426 -57.98 -38.30 29.15
CA TYR A 426 -59.29 -38.16 29.78
C TYR A 426 -60.42 -38.44 28.78
N ASN A 427 -60.40 -37.80 27.61
CA ASN A 427 -61.47 -37.97 26.62
C ASN A 427 -61.54 -39.40 26.07
N LEU A 428 -60.40 -40.04 25.84
CA LEU A 428 -60.38 -41.44 25.38
C LEU A 428 -60.86 -42.38 26.48
N SER A 429 -60.44 -42.18 27.74
CA SER A 429 -60.90 -43.01 28.85
C SER A 429 -62.41 -42.93 29.06
N ASN A 430 -63.00 -41.73 28.94
CA ASN A 430 -64.44 -41.54 29.04
C ASN A 430 -65.19 -42.18 27.88
N ALA A 431 -64.66 -42.06 26.64
CA ALA A 431 -65.28 -42.68 25.47
C ALA A 431 -65.30 -44.21 25.56
N LEU A 432 -64.28 -44.81 26.19
CA LEU A 432 -64.21 -46.25 26.43
C LEU A 432 -64.91 -46.68 27.74
N ASN A 433 -65.42 -45.73 28.53
CA ASN A 433 -65.97 -45.94 29.88
C ASN A 433 -65.00 -46.67 30.83
N VAL A 434 -63.74 -46.23 30.87
CA VAL A 434 -62.66 -46.82 31.69
C VAL A 434 -61.90 -45.77 32.48
N ASN A 435 -61.15 -46.21 33.49
CA ASN A 435 -60.30 -45.32 34.28
C ASN A 435 -59.07 -44.85 33.46
N THR A 436 -58.73 -43.56 33.53
CA THR A 436 -57.54 -42.95 32.88
C THR A 436 -56.23 -43.65 33.23
N LYS A 437 -56.08 -44.12 34.49
CA LYS A 437 -54.90 -44.87 34.95
C LYS A 437 -54.84 -46.25 34.31
N TYR A 438 -55.97 -46.92 34.15
CA TYR A 438 -56.04 -48.25 33.51
C TYR A 438 -55.69 -48.14 32.03
N LEU A 439 -56.22 -47.13 31.34
CA LEU A 439 -55.89 -46.85 29.94
C LEU A 439 -54.38 -46.61 29.75
N SER A 440 -53.76 -45.78 30.58
CA SER A 440 -52.31 -45.55 30.50
C SER A 440 -51.49 -46.78 30.82
N ALA A 441 -51.89 -47.57 31.82
CA ALA A 441 -51.21 -48.82 32.17
C ALA A 441 -51.29 -49.85 31.03
N VAL A 442 -52.46 -50.00 30.39
CA VAL A 442 -52.64 -50.91 29.25
C VAL A 442 -51.85 -50.45 28.03
N ILE A 443 -51.86 -49.15 27.69
CA ILE A 443 -51.04 -48.61 26.59
C ILE A 443 -49.56 -48.84 26.87
N LYS A 444 -49.09 -48.57 28.09
CA LYS A 444 -47.68 -48.79 28.45
C LYS A 444 -47.31 -50.27 28.40
N LYS A 445 -48.16 -51.16 28.91
CA LYS A 445 -47.93 -52.62 28.94
C LYS A 445 -47.91 -53.25 27.53
N HIS A 446 -48.86 -52.89 26.66
CA HIS A 446 -49.04 -53.56 25.36
C HIS A 446 -48.42 -52.84 24.18
N LYS A 447 -48.31 -51.51 24.24
CA LYS A 447 -47.78 -50.68 23.15
C LYS A 447 -46.41 -50.09 23.48
N ASN A 448 -45.93 -50.25 24.73
CA ASN A 448 -44.67 -49.68 25.24
C ASN A 448 -44.52 -48.16 25.03
N PHE A 449 -45.65 -47.44 25.04
CA PHE A 449 -45.70 -45.99 24.89
C PHE A 449 -46.37 -45.34 26.11
N ASN A 450 -46.03 -44.10 26.43
CA ASN A 450 -46.96 -43.25 27.18
C ASN A 450 -48.11 -42.80 26.25
N PHE A 451 -49.17 -42.20 26.81
CA PHE A 451 -50.34 -41.80 26.03
C PHE A 451 -49.98 -40.84 24.87
N ASN A 452 -49.13 -39.84 25.13
CA ASN A 452 -48.75 -38.84 24.13
C ASN A 452 -47.92 -39.46 22.99
N GLN A 453 -46.95 -40.31 23.34
CA GLN A 453 -46.12 -41.08 22.41
C GLN A 453 -46.97 -42.01 21.54
N TYR A 454 -47.98 -42.66 22.13
CA TYR A 454 -48.90 -43.53 21.42
C TYR A 454 -49.71 -42.76 20.38
N ILE A 455 -50.31 -41.63 20.77
CA ILE A 455 -51.07 -40.77 19.85
C ILE A 455 -50.17 -40.21 18.73
N ASN A 456 -48.97 -39.72 19.08
CA ASN A 456 -48.01 -39.20 18.11
C ASN A 456 -47.56 -40.28 17.11
N HIS A 457 -47.27 -41.49 17.59
CA HIS A 457 -46.90 -42.63 16.75
C HIS A 457 -48.02 -42.96 15.74
N LEU A 458 -49.26 -43.06 16.21
CA LEU A 458 -50.42 -43.31 15.34
C LEU A 458 -50.61 -42.22 14.28
N ARG A 459 -50.51 -40.94 14.68
CA ARG A 459 -50.64 -39.79 13.77
C ARG A 459 -49.57 -39.76 12.69
N ILE A 460 -48.31 -39.99 13.05
CA ILE A 460 -47.20 -40.00 12.08
C ILE A 460 -47.33 -41.23 11.16
N ASN A 461 -47.70 -42.39 11.70
CA ASN A 461 -47.95 -43.59 10.88
C ASN A 461 -49.07 -43.36 9.86
N TYR A 462 -50.18 -42.76 10.29
CA TYR A 462 -51.27 -42.39 9.42
C TYR A 462 -50.82 -41.49 8.26
N VAL A 463 -50.10 -40.39 8.55
CA VAL A 463 -49.60 -39.51 7.47
C VAL A 463 -48.63 -40.22 6.55
N ILE A 464 -47.77 -41.10 7.06
CA ILE A 464 -46.88 -41.87 6.19
C ILE A 464 -47.67 -42.78 5.26
N GLU A 465 -48.68 -43.49 5.75
CA GLU A 465 -49.54 -44.34 4.92
C GLU A 465 -50.31 -43.53 3.88
N GLN A 466 -50.84 -42.36 4.25
CA GLN A 466 -51.48 -41.45 3.30
C GLN A 466 -50.49 -40.94 2.23
N LEU A 467 -49.27 -40.57 2.62
CA LEU A 467 -48.23 -40.14 1.68
C LEU A 467 -47.81 -41.26 0.71
N LYS A 468 -47.81 -42.52 1.16
CA LYS A 468 -47.53 -43.69 0.31
C LYS A 468 -48.65 -43.93 -0.70
N ASN A 469 -49.88 -44.03 -0.20
CA ASN A 469 -51.02 -44.56 -0.96
C ASN A 469 -51.75 -43.49 -1.78
N GLU A 470 -51.67 -42.22 -1.38
CA GLU A 470 -52.41 -41.12 -2.02
C GLU A 470 -51.47 -40.00 -2.53
N PRO A 471 -51.18 -39.95 -3.85
CA PRO A 471 -50.26 -38.96 -4.42
C PRO A 471 -50.63 -37.50 -4.16
N GLN A 472 -51.92 -37.21 -3.91
CA GLN A 472 -52.42 -35.87 -3.56
C GLN A 472 -51.88 -35.36 -2.22
N PHE A 473 -51.67 -36.23 -1.23
CA PHE A 473 -51.10 -35.85 0.07
C PHE A 473 -49.67 -35.32 -0.05
N ARG A 474 -48.92 -35.75 -1.09
CA ARG A 474 -47.56 -35.28 -1.38
C ARG A 474 -47.53 -33.81 -1.83
N LYS A 475 -48.65 -33.27 -2.31
CA LYS A 475 -48.78 -31.87 -2.75
C LYS A 475 -49.23 -30.93 -1.64
N TYR A 476 -49.64 -31.45 -0.48
CA TYR A 476 -50.09 -30.64 0.63
C TYR A 476 -48.94 -29.88 1.31
N LYS A 477 -49.22 -28.66 1.75
CA LYS A 477 -48.28 -27.91 2.60
C LYS A 477 -48.14 -28.65 3.93
N ILE A 478 -46.94 -28.66 4.51
CA ILE A 478 -46.67 -29.34 5.78
C ILE A 478 -47.61 -28.87 6.91
N ASN A 479 -47.98 -27.58 6.93
CA ASN A 479 -48.97 -27.05 7.88
C ASN A 479 -50.33 -27.75 7.77
N HIS A 480 -50.75 -28.09 6.55
CA HIS A 480 -52.01 -28.79 6.32
C HIS A 480 -51.93 -30.25 6.76
N LEU A 481 -50.80 -30.93 6.52
CA LEU A 481 -50.55 -32.29 7.04
C LEU A 481 -50.58 -32.35 8.57
N ALA A 482 -50.02 -31.32 9.23
CA ALA A 482 -50.09 -31.19 10.68
C ALA A 482 -51.54 -30.99 11.18
N GLU A 483 -52.34 -30.20 10.46
CA GLU A 483 -53.73 -29.93 10.81
C GLU A 483 -54.63 -31.17 10.71
N ILE A 484 -54.53 -31.92 9.60
CA ILE A 484 -55.36 -33.13 9.39
C ILE A 484 -55.01 -34.27 10.35
N THR A 485 -53.81 -34.25 10.94
CA THR A 485 -53.40 -35.19 12.00
C THR A 485 -53.66 -34.69 13.41
N GLY A 486 -54.26 -33.51 13.56
CA GLY A 486 -54.64 -32.99 14.86
C GLY A 486 -53.49 -32.41 15.69
N TYR A 487 -52.36 -32.04 15.07
CA TYR A 487 -51.32 -31.26 15.76
C TYR A 487 -51.72 -29.80 15.88
N SER A 488 -51.39 -29.19 17.03
CA SER A 488 -51.64 -27.78 17.31
C SER A 488 -50.73 -26.82 16.54
N SER A 489 -49.57 -27.31 16.07
CA SER A 489 -48.64 -26.51 15.27
C SER A 489 -47.84 -27.34 14.27
N HIS A 490 -47.46 -26.70 13.16
CA HIS A 490 -46.52 -27.24 12.18
C HIS A 490 -45.19 -27.67 12.79
N SER A 491 -44.67 -26.91 13.76
CA SER A 491 -43.38 -27.17 14.39
C SER A 491 -43.42 -28.45 15.24
N ALA A 492 -44.49 -28.66 16.01
CA ALA A 492 -44.69 -29.87 16.81
C ALA A 492 -44.78 -31.11 15.90
N PHE A 493 -45.58 -31.04 14.83
CA PHE A 493 -45.66 -32.10 13.82
C PHE A 493 -44.29 -32.39 13.19
N SER A 494 -43.57 -31.36 12.74
CA SER A 494 -42.29 -31.54 12.05
C SER A 494 -41.19 -32.12 12.94
N LEU A 495 -41.19 -31.78 14.23
CA LEU A 495 -40.26 -32.33 15.22
C LEU A 495 -40.56 -33.80 15.47
N GLU A 496 -41.82 -34.14 15.71
CA GLU A 496 -42.25 -35.51 16.00
C GLU A 496 -42.11 -36.42 14.77
N PHE A 497 -42.46 -35.92 13.59
CA PHE A 497 -42.22 -36.61 12.32
C PHE A 497 -40.73 -36.90 12.13
N LYS A 498 -39.83 -35.95 12.44
CA LYS A 498 -38.38 -36.18 12.37
C LYS A 498 -37.89 -37.16 13.44
N LYS A 499 -38.42 -37.10 14.65
CA LYS A 499 -38.09 -38.03 15.72
C LYS A 499 -38.43 -39.47 15.31
N ILE A 500 -39.60 -39.64 14.69
CA ILE A 500 -40.11 -40.95 14.26
C ILE A 500 -39.45 -41.46 12.97
N THR A 501 -39.24 -40.60 11.97
CA THR A 501 -38.76 -41.01 10.63
C THR A 501 -37.27 -40.76 10.40
N GLY A 502 -36.60 -40.08 11.32
CA GLY A 502 -35.21 -39.62 11.20
C GLY A 502 -35.02 -38.41 10.28
N MET A 503 -36.07 -37.87 9.66
CA MET A 503 -35.96 -36.73 8.74
C MET A 503 -37.19 -35.82 8.75
N HIS A 504 -37.03 -34.58 8.29
CA HIS A 504 -38.15 -33.65 8.22
C HIS A 504 -39.18 -34.06 7.13
N PRO A 505 -40.47 -33.73 7.32
CA PRO A 505 -41.55 -34.07 6.37
C PRO A 505 -41.25 -33.72 4.90
N SER A 506 -40.70 -32.52 4.65
CA SER A 506 -40.36 -32.08 3.29
C SER A 506 -39.27 -32.92 2.63
N ALA A 507 -38.27 -33.37 3.41
CA ALA A 507 -37.23 -34.27 2.93
C ALA A 507 -37.77 -35.67 2.65
N PHE A 508 -38.72 -36.13 3.46
CA PHE A 508 -39.39 -37.42 3.29
C PHE A 508 -40.21 -37.46 2.01
N ILE A 509 -41.07 -36.46 1.77
CA ILE A 509 -41.90 -36.37 0.55
C ILE A 509 -41.01 -36.34 -0.70
N LYS A 510 -39.96 -35.51 -0.69
CA LYS A 510 -39.01 -35.40 -1.82
C LYS A 510 -38.24 -36.70 -2.08
N ALA A 511 -37.89 -37.44 -1.03
CA ALA A 511 -37.22 -38.73 -1.18
C ALA A 511 -38.20 -39.81 -1.68
N LEU A 512 -39.47 -39.76 -1.26
CA LEU A 512 -40.55 -40.66 -1.70
C LEU A 512 -40.88 -40.49 -3.18
N GLU A 513 -40.93 -39.27 -3.70
CA GLU A 513 -41.09 -38.97 -5.14
C GLU A 513 -39.99 -39.56 -6.01
N GLY A 514 -38.81 -39.85 -5.44
CA GLY A 514 -37.70 -40.46 -6.16
C GLY A 514 -37.60 -41.98 -6.02
N ILE A 515 -38.63 -42.61 -5.44
CA ILE A 515 -38.78 -44.06 -5.19
C ILE A 515 -40.09 -44.57 -5.83
N SER A 516 -41.17 -43.78 -5.73
CA SER A 516 -42.42 -43.90 -6.48
C SER A 516 -42.22 -43.57 -7.95
#